data_AF-A0A2G8KKG2-F1
#
_entry.id   AF-A0A2G8KKG2-F1
#
_cell.length_a   1.000
_cell.length_b   1.000
_cell.length_c   1.000
_cell.angle_alpha   90.00
_cell.angle_beta   90.00
_cell.angle_gamma   90.00
#
_symmetry.space_group_name_H-M   'P 1'
#
loop_
_entity.id
_entity.type
_entity.pdbx_description
1 polymer ?
#
loop_
_entity_poly.entity_id
_entity_poly.type
_entity_poly.pdbx_seq_one_letter_code
_entity_poly.pdbx_strand_id
1 'polypeptide(L)'
;IRKIILLNLSMDPLYHIVEFTDSKEIAIINEKWMVSEGTCLWPPFKSSASLAKALKTTTEPETSWKAFKIRKLYATNSYDKAVSKLRQAEDESDLQTGDEEVTIGRKRKPNQRYMVESSSDEEFPASPKRPRPPSFPSTSTPVTPLALSPAPPRSPTPPCFPNQTLDNSAASSFHFPDFEKRVISMLTEIKAEVQHNKELLKTLTEANVLPESEEDDWLNEFPLKSLEGITSLEEKLKNDTGSRKKLVQKLSMIGGTNLDSSVRRILSFLMSSALATKFNWLGRGSAEKKAFSTLLLKDLIFRAISRNPLTKTATQSQVEAVIKLWLKHAADRTGARKDRQAQQPDCQLD
;
A
#
# COMPACT_ATOMS: atom_id res chain seq x y z
N ILE A 1 -56.15 -26.17 -16.13
CA ILE A 1 -55.81 -24.75 -15.92
C ILE A 1 -54.61 -24.69 -14.98
N ARG A 2 -53.37 -24.70 -15.51
CA ARG A 2 -52.15 -24.50 -14.73
C ARG A 2 -51.66 -23.08 -15.00
N LYS A 3 -51.70 -22.23 -13.97
CA LYS A 3 -51.18 -20.86 -14.00
C LYS A 3 -49.68 -20.91 -14.31
N ILE A 4 -49.30 -20.44 -15.49
CA ILE A 4 -47.91 -20.11 -15.82
C ILE A 4 -47.61 -18.82 -15.07
N ILE A 5 -46.80 -18.92 -14.02
CA ILE A 5 -46.17 -17.77 -13.38
C ILE A 5 -45.09 -17.31 -14.35
N LEU A 6 -45.38 -16.28 -15.15
CA LEU A 6 -44.36 -15.50 -15.84
C LEU A 6 -43.54 -14.79 -14.77
N LEU A 7 -42.48 -15.45 -14.30
CA LEU A 7 -41.41 -14.77 -13.59
C LEU A 7 -40.84 -13.73 -14.55
N ASN A 8 -41.11 -12.46 -14.26
CA ASN A 8 -40.34 -11.34 -14.80
C ASN A 8 -38.87 -11.63 -14.48
N LEU A 9 -38.15 -12.13 -15.47
CA LEU A 9 -36.69 -12.12 -15.49
C LEU A 9 -36.28 -10.64 -15.47
N SER A 10 -35.97 -10.14 -14.28
CA SER A 10 -35.22 -8.90 -14.11
C SER A 10 -33.86 -9.13 -14.77
N MET A 11 -33.76 -8.81 -16.06
CA MET A 11 -32.48 -8.71 -16.74
C MET A 11 -31.69 -7.61 -16.06
N ASP A 12 -30.59 -7.97 -15.40
CA ASP A 12 -29.70 -7.01 -14.78
C ASP A 12 -29.27 -5.96 -15.84
N PRO A 13 -29.34 -4.66 -15.53
CA PRO A 13 -29.01 -3.63 -16.50
C PRO A 13 -27.53 -3.72 -16.90
N LEU A 14 -27.27 -3.91 -18.20
CA LEU A 14 -25.93 -3.96 -18.77
C LEU A 14 -25.52 -2.58 -19.31
N TYR A 15 -24.39 -2.08 -18.81
CA TYR A 15 -23.81 -0.80 -19.18
C TYR A 15 -22.56 -1.02 -20.04
N HIS A 16 -22.41 -0.21 -21.07
CA HIS A 16 -21.26 -0.22 -21.96
C HIS A 16 -20.56 1.12 -21.90
N ILE A 17 -19.22 1.09 -21.89
CA ILE A 17 -18.37 2.25 -22.12
C ILE A 17 -18.03 2.26 -23.60
N VAL A 18 -18.37 3.36 -24.27
CA VAL A 18 -18.23 3.50 -25.71
C VAL A 18 -17.46 4.76 -26.05
N GLU A 19 -16.65 4.67 -27.10
CA GLU A 19 -15.98 5.81 -27.73
C GLU A 19 -16.78 6.21 -28.97
N PHE A 20 -17.15 7.48 -29.07
CA PHE A 20 -17.77 8.03 -30.28
C PHE A 20 -16.70 8.20 -31.36
N THR A 21 -16.87 7.56 -32.52
CA THR A 21 -15.81 7.59 -33.55
C THR A 21 -15.57 8.98 -34.12
N ASP A 22 -16.59 9.84 -34.07
CA ASP A 22 -16.58 11.15 -34.71
C ASP A 22 -15.97 12.22 -33.80
N SER A 23 -16.26 12.18 -32.49
CA SER A 23 -15.74 13.14 -31.50
C SER A 23 -14.57 12.61 -30.66
N LYS A 24 -14.30 11.29 -30.69
CA LYS A 24 -13.39 10.57 -29.78
C LYS A 24 -13.74 10.72 -28.30
N GLU A 25 -14.93 11.20 -27.98
CA GLU A 25 -15.41 11.30 -26.61
C GLU A 25 -15.84 9.93 -26.10
N ILE A 26 -15.63 9.68 -24.82
CA ILE A 26 -16.02 8.42 -24.17
C ILE A 26 -17.27 8.66 -23.33
N ALA A 27 -18.23 7.75 -23.40
CA ALA A 27 -19.47 7.83 -22.63
C ALA A 27 -19.98 6.46 -22.17
N ILE A 28 -20.87 6.49 -21.18
CA ILE A 28 -21.58 5.30 -20.69
C ILE A 28 -22.96 5.25 -21.35
N ILE A 29 -23.31 4.10 -21.92
CA ILE A 29 -24.63 3.82 -22.48
C ILE A 29 -25.24 2.56 -21.85
N ASN A 30 -26.56 2.48 -21.83
CA ASN A 30 -27.28 1.25 -21.52
C ASN A 30 -27.36 0.38 -22.78
N GLU A 31 -27.32 -0.96 -22.63
CA GLU A 31 -27.47 -1.88 -23.74
C GLU A 31 -28.72 -1.64 -24.59
N LYS A 32 -29.83 -1.22 -23.97
CA LYS A 32 -31.07 -0.92 -24.69
C LYS A 32 -30.97 0.26 -25.66
N TRP A 33 -29.93 1.09 -25.56
CA TRP A 33 -29.70 2.23 -26.45
C TRP A 33 -28.88 1.86 -27.69
N MET A 34 -28.41 0.60 -27.76
CA MET A 34 -27.68 0.09 -28.91
C MET A 34 -28.64 -0.46 -29.96
N VAL A 35 -28.51 0.00 -31.20
CA VAL A 35 -29.26 -0.52 -32.34
C VAL A 35 -28.47 -1.64 -33.03
N SER A 36 -27.14 -1.53 -33.05
CA SER A 36 -26.21 -2.52 -33.60
C SER A 36 -24.87 -2.49 -32.87
N GLU A 37 -23.95 -3.42 -33.16
CA GLU A 37 -22.64 -3.48 -32.50
C GLU A 37 -21.76 -2.23 -32.66
N GLY A 38 -22.09 -1.33 -33.60
CA GLY A 38 -21.34 -0.09 -33.87
C GLY A 38 -22.20 1.17 -33.93
N THR A 39 -23.46 1.13 -33.46
CA THR A 39 -24.34 2.29 -33.50
C THR A 39 -25.23 2.36 -32.26
N CYS A 40 -25.25 3.52 -31.59
CA CYS A 40 -26.15 3.80 -30.49
C CYS A 40 -27.04 5.02 -30.77
N LEU A 41 -28.18 5.07 -30.08
CA LEU A 41 -29.04 6.24 -30.01
C LEU A 41 -28.66 7.05 -28.79
N TRP A 42 -28.45 8.35 -28.99
CA TRP A 42 -28.06 9.26 -27.92
C TRP A 42 -29.20 10.21 -27.56
N PRO A 43 -29.56 10.32 -26.27
CA PRO A 43 -30.64 11.18 -25.85
C PRO A 43 -30.25 12.66 -25.95
N PRO A 44 -31.19 13.57 -26.29
CA PRO A 44 -30.93 15.01 -26.39
C PRO A 44 -30.85 15.72 -25.02
N PHE A 45 -30.34 15.06 -23.98
CA PHE A 45 -30.20 15.64 -22.66
C PHE A 45 -28.91 16.45 -22.56
N LYS A 46 -29.02 17.74 -22.20
CA LYS A 46 -27.86 18.63 -22.03
C LYS A 46 -27.23 18.56 -20.63
N SER A 47 -27.85 17.87 -19.68
CA SER A 47 -27.39 17.75 -18.30
C SER A 47 -26.93 16.34 -17.99
N SER A 48 -25.72 16.21 -17.45
CA SER A 48 -25.10 14.96 -17.00
C SER A 48 -25.93 14.24 -15.93
N ALA A 49 -26.64 14.99 -15.06
CA ALA A 49 -27.52 14.42 -14.05
C ALA A 49 -28.77 13.76 -14.65
N SER A 50 -29.33 14.34 -15.72
CA SER A 50 -30.47 13.76 -16.45
C SER A 50 -30.06 12.49 -17.19
N LEU A 51 -28.85 12.49 -17.76
CA LEU A 51 -28.29 11.31 -18.43
C LEU A 51 -28.02 10.16 -17.44
N ALA A 52 -27.43 10.47 -16.28
CA ALA A 52 -27.22 9.48 -15.21
C ALA A 52 -28.54 8.88 -14.70
N LYS A 53 -29.59 9.71 -14.58
CA LYS A 53 -30.93 9.24 -14.21
C LYS A 53 -31.51 8.31 -15.28
N ALA A 54 -31.45 8.69 -16.55
CA ALA A 54 -31.93 7.90 -17.68
C ALA A 54 -31.22 6.53 -17.80
N LEU A 55 -29.91 6.49 -17.56
CA LEU A 55 -29.13 5.24 -17.53
C LEU A 55 -29.60 4.31 -16.40
N LYS A 56 -29.88 4.86 -15.21
CA LYS A 56 -30.31 4.10 -14.03
C LYS A 56 -31.77 3.66 -14.11
N THR A 57 -32.66 4.49 -14.65
CA THR A 57 -34.09 4.19 -14.79
C THR A 57 -34.41 3.41 -16.05
N THR A 58 -33.40 3.05 -16.86
CA THR A 58 -33.53 2.26 -18.10
C THR A 58 -34.63 2.83 -19.01
N THR A 59 -34.57 4.13 -19.30
CA THR A 59 -35.50 4.77 -20.24
C THR A 59 -35.29 4.20 -21.64
N GLU A 60 -36.35 3.78 -22.29
CA GLU A 60 -36.28 3.26 -23.66
C GLU A 60 -36.02 4.39 -24.66
N PRO A 61 -35.25 4.14 -25.73
CA PRO A 61 -34.94 5.14 -26.73
C PRO A 61 -36.22 5.56 -27.47
N GLU A 62 -36.53 6.86 -27.45
CA GLU A 62 -37.61 7.42 -28.28
C GLU A 62 -37.10 7.74 -29.69
N THR A 63 -38.02 7.81 -30.66
CA THR A 63 -37.74 8.06 -32.09
C THR A 63 -37.05 9.42 -32.36
N SER A 64 -36.95 10.29 -31.35
CA SER A 64 -36.28 11.59 -31.40
C SER A 64 -34.77 11.54 -31.14
N TRP A 65 -34.20 10.38 -30.78
CA TRP A 65 -32.78 10.25 -30.45
C TRP A 65 -31.92 10.15 -31.71
N LYS A 66 -30.78 10.82 -31.71
CA LYS A 66 -29.86 10.80 -32.85
C LYS A 66 -28.97 9.57 -32.79
N ALA A 67 -28.72 8.95 -33.94
CA ALA A 67 -27.82 7.81 -34.06
C ALA A 67 -26.37 8.27 -34.20
N PHE A 68 -25.47 7.63 -33.45
CA PHE A 68 -24.03 7.89 -33.47
C PHE A 68 -23.25 6.59 -33.66
N LYS A 69 -22.13 6.69 -34.39
CA LYS A 69 -21.19 5.58 -34.55
C LYS A 69 -20.32 5.45 -33.32
N ILE A 70 -20.21 4.22 -32.81
CA ILE A 70 -19.52 3.93 -31.57
C ILE A 70 -18.57 2.74 -31.69
N ARG A 71 -17.53 2.76 -30.85
CA ARG A 71 -16.66 1.62 -30.57
C ARG A 71 -16.83 1.21 -29.11
N LYS A 72 -17.09 -0.08 -28.85
CA LYS A 72 -17.22 -0.61 -27.49
C LYS A 72 -15.83 -0.75 -26.86
N LEU A 73 -15.62 -0.13 -25.72
CA LEU A 73 -14.38 -0.24 -24.94
C LEU A 73 -14.53 -1.24 -23.79
N TYR A 74 -15.66 -1.19 -23.08
CA TYR A 74 -15.87 -2.01 -21.88
C TYR A 74 -17.36 -2.31 -21.65
N ALA A 75 -17.67 -3.41 -20.98
CA ALA A 75 -19.03 -3.80 -20.61
C ALA A 75 -19.10 -4.25 -19.13
N THR A 76 -20.12 -3.80 -18.41
CA THR A 76 -20.30 -4.12 -16.99
C THR A 76 -21.77 -4.05 -16.57
N ASN A 77 -22.18 -4.85 -15.60
CA ASN A 77 -23.53 -4.86 -15.05
C ASN A 77 -23.72 -3.92 -13.85
N SER A 78 -22.73 -3.07 -13.55
CA SER A 78 -22.76 -2.12 -12.43
C SER A 78 -22.42 -0.72 -12.90
N TYR A 79 -23.35 0.21 -12.68
CA TYR A 79 -23.19 1.61 -13.05
C TYR A 79 -21.95 2.24 -12.38
N ASP A 80 -21.73 1.99 -11.08
CA ASP A 80 -20.59 2.57 -10.36
C ASP A 80 -19.24 2.04 -10.86
N LYS A 81 -19.20 0.78 -11.32
CA LYS A 81 -18.02 0.23 -12.00
C LYS A 81 -17.80 0.89 -13.35
N ALA A 82 -18.87 1.15 -14.11
CA ALA A 82 -18.78 1.85 -15.39
C ALA A 82 -18.25 3.29 -15.21
N VAL A 83 -18.72 4.02 -14.20
CA VAL A 83 -18.24 5.37 -13.86
C VAL A 83 -16.76 5.35 -13.44
N SER A 84 -16.36 4.40 -12.60
CA SER A 84 -14.96 4.27 -12.19
C SER A 84 -14.04 3.98 -13.38
N LYS A 85 -14.50 3.11 -14.30
CA LYS A 85 -13.75 2.76 -15.51
C LYS A 85 -13.75 3.87 -16.56
N LEU A 86 -14.80 4.67 -16.64
CA LEU A 86 -14.84 5.86 -17.50
C LEU A 86 -13.78 6.87 -17.07
N ARG A 87 -13.68 7.17 -15.77
CA ARG A 87 -12.64 8.06 -15.22
C ARG A 87 -11.23 7.55 -15.52
N GLN A 88 -11.00 6.24 -15.35
CA GLN A 88 -9.72 5.63 -15.72
C GLN A 88 -9.40 5.82 -17.20
N ALA A 89 -10.38 5.61 -18.09
CA ALA A 89 -10.18 5.79 -19.53
C ALA A 89 -9.95 7.26 -19.93
N GLU A 90 -10.54 8.21 -19.22
CA GLU A 90 -10.25 9.65 -19.38
C GLU A 90 -8.81 9.96 -18.94
N ASP A 91 -8.37 9.45 -17.78
CA ASP A 91 -7.03 9.67 -17.22
C ASP A 91 -5.91 8.98 -18.03
N GLU A 92 -6.17 7.80 -18.60
CA GLU A 92 -5.22 7.01 -19.41
C GLU A 92 -4.91 7.67 -20.78
N SER A 93 -5.75 8.60 -21.24
CA SER A 93 -5.51 9.34 -22.48
C SER A 93 -4.41 10.41 -22.39
N ASP A 94 -3.97 10.78 -21.19
CA ASP A 94 -2.97 11.84 -20.95
C ASP A 94 -1.65 11.32 -20.33
N LEU A 95 -1.58 10.02 -20.01
CA LEU A 95 -0.40 9.40 -19.40
C LEU A 95 -0.07 8.08 -20.10
N GLN A 96 0.80 8.17 -21.11
CA GLN A 96 1.36 7.00 -21.76
C GLN A 96 2.25 6.22 -20.78
N THR A 97 1.72 5.16 -20.16
CA THR A 97 2.50 4.01 -19.67
C THR A 97 1.67 2.72 -19.71
N GLY A 98 1.81 1.99 -20.81
CA GLY A 98 2.01 0.52 -20.85
C GLY A 98 1.01 -0.41 -20.16
N ASP A 99 0.08 -0.90 -20.97
CA ASP A 99 -0.50 -2.25 -21.03
C ASP A 99 -1.11 -2.90 -19.77
N GLU A 100 -2.44 -2.82 -19.67
CA GLU A 100 -3.25 -3.92 -19.14
C GLU A 100 -4.42 -4.27 -20.09
N GLU A 101 -4.15 -5.13 -21.07
CA GLU A 101 -5.18 -5.87 -21.79
C GLU A 101 -5.67 -7.04 -20.93
N VAL A 102 -6.98 -7.11 -20.63
CA VAL A 102 -7.65 -8.36 -20.27
C VAL A 102 -8.85 -8.57 -21.19
N THR A 103 -8.71 -9.63 -21.98
CA THR A 103 -9.58 -10.15 -23.03
C THR A 103 -10.85 -10.83 -22.49
N ILE A 104 -11.95 -10.74 -23.25
CA ILE A 104 -13.04 -11.73 -23.19
C ILE A 104 -13.34 -12.24 -24.60
N GLY A 105 -12.84 -13.45 -24.88
CA GLY A 105 -13.29 -14.47 -25.84
C GLY A 105 -13.74 -14.08 -27.26
N ARG A 106 -12.93 -14.41 -28.28
CA ARG A 106 -13.42 -14.66 -29.66
C ARG A 106 -12.76 -15.91 -30.28
N LYS A 107 -13.59 -16.78 -30.87
CA LYS A 107 -13.18 -17.95 -31.69
C LYS A 107 -12.29 -17.49 -32.85
N ARG A 108 -11.17 -18.19 -33.07
CA ARG A 108 -10.17 -17.85 -34.10
C ARG A 108 -10.63 -18.32 -35.49
N LYS A 109 -10.67 -17.39 -36.46
CA LYS A 109 -10.40 -17.70 -37.88
C LYS A 109 -8.86 -17.66 -38.06
N PRO A 110 -8.25 -18.60 -38.78
CA PRO A 110 -6.82 -18.52 -39.08
C PRO A 110 -6.60 -17.46 -40.16
N ASN A 111 -5.53 -16.66 -40.07
CA ASN A 111 -5.18 -15.70 -41.11
C ASN A 111 -3.71 -15.79 -41.52
N GLN A 112 -3.50 -15.42 -42.79
CA GLN A 112 -2.40 -15.75 -43.69
C GLN A 112 -1.01 -15.24 -43.28
N ARG A 113 -0.06 -16.17 -43.39
CA ARG A 113 1.24 -16.08 -44.10
C ARG A 113 2.02 -14.76 -44.00
N TYR A 114 3.13 -14.86 -43.27
CA TYR A 114 4.33 -14.00 -43.26
C TYR A 114 4.74 -13.53 -44.67
N MET A 115 4.97 -12.23 -44.84
CA MET A 115 5.99 -11.71 -45.75
C MET A 115 7.24 -11.42 -44.93
N VAL A 116 8.35 -12.01 -45.37
CA VAL A 116 9.69 -11.87 -44.83
C VAL A 116 10.33 -10.65 -45.50
N GLU A 117 10.87 -9.73 -44.72
CA GLU A 117 11.89 -8.80 -45.21
C GLU A 117 13.20 -9.04 -44.45
N SER A 118 14.27 -9.08 -45.24
CA SER A 118 15.63 -9.50 -44.94
C SER A 118 16.58 -8.35 -45.30
N SER A 119 17.75 -8.30 -44.61
CA SER A 119 18.94 -7.49 -44.95
C SER A 119 18.80 -5.98 -44.61
N SER A 120 19.80 -5.22 -44.17
CA SER A 120 21.27 -5.32 -44.14
C SER A 120 21.88 -4.36 -43.09
N ASP A 121 23.17 -4.55 -42.76
CA ASP A 121 24.06 -3.67 -41.96
C ASP A 121 24.13 -2.21 -42.45
N GLU A 122 24.22 -1.25 -41.52
CA GLU A 122 24.87 0.08 -41.70
C GLU A 122 25.28 0.67 -40.32
N GLU A 123 26.43 1.36 -40.29
CA GLU A 123 27.21 1.84 -39.15
C GLU A 123 26.58 2.97 -38.28
N PHE A 124 27.09 3.09 -37.05
CA PHE A 124 26.74 4.05 -35.99
C PHE A 124 26.75 5.54 -36.39
N PRO A 125 25.97 6.38 -35.66
CA PRO A 125 26.66 7.33 -34.78
C PRO A 125 26.05 7.42 -33.37
N ALA A 126 26.94 7.63 -32.39
CA ALA A 126 26.60 7.84 -30.99
C ALA A 126 25.97 9.21 -30.72
N SER A 127 24.96 9.27 -29.82
CA SER A 127 24.65 10.34 -28.84
C SER A 127 23.23 10.14 -28.23
N PRO A 128 22.83 10.75 -27.10
CA PRO A 128 23.56 11.65 -26.21
C PRO A 128 23.60 11.17 -24.73
N LYS A 129 24.68 11.53 -24.03
CA LYS A 129 24.77 11.43 -22.57
C LYS A 129 23.72 12.36 -21.94
N ARG A 130 22.85 11.81 -21.08
CA ARG A 130 21.96 12.61 -20.23
C ARG A 130 22.78 13.57 -19.36
N PRO A 131 22.33 14.82 -19.14
CA PRO A 131 23.01 15.73 -18.24
C PRO A 131 22.95 15.17 -16.81
N ARG A 132 24.10 15.20 -16.13
CA ARG A 132 24.17 14.94 -14.69
C ARG A 132 23.46 16.07 -13.94
N PRO A 133 22.75 15.75 -12.83
CA PRO A 133 22.26 16.78 -11.93
C PRO A 133 23.45 17.59 -11.35
N PRO A 134 23.25 18.87 -11.03
CA PRO A 134 24.32 19.73 -10.52
C PRO A 134 24.89 19.17 -9.22
N SER A 135 26.22 19.02 -9.18
CA SER A 135 26.98 18.73 -7.97
C SER A 135 26.99 19.97 -7.07
N PHE A 136 26.53 19.82 -5.84
CA PHE A 136 26.67 20.86 -4.82
C PHE A 136 28.17 21.12 -4.55
N PRO A 137 28.61 22.38 -4.41
CA PRO A 137 29.99 22.68 -4.06
C PRO A 137 30.27 22.21 -2.63
N SER A 138 31.14 21.20 -2.51
CA SER A 138 31.81 20.84 -1.26
C SER A 138 32.67 22.01 -0.83
N THR A 139 32.11 22.89 -0.01
CA THR A 139 32.89 23.91 0.68
C THR A 139 33.58 23.23 1.86
N SER A 140 34.86 22.92 1.67
CA SER A 140 35.79 22.62 2.74
C SER A 140 35.97 23.88 3.60
N THR A 141 35.39 23.92 4.79
CA THR A 141 35.85 24.80 5.86
C THR A 141 36.79 24.02 6.76
N PRO A 142 38.06 24.43 6.92
CA PRO A 142 38.93 23.89 7.95
C PRO A 142 38.69 24.64 9.28
N VAL A 143 38.97 23.93 10.39
CA VAL A 143 39.17 24.41 11.78
C VAL A 143 37.97 25.09 12.45
N THR A 144 37.61 24.84 13.72
CA THR A 144 38.42 24.93 14.95
C THR A 144 37.59 24.36 16.12
N PRO A 145 38.21 23.87 17.22
CA PRO A 145 37.48 23.35 18.39
C PRO A 145 36.67 24.46 19.05
N LEU A 146 35.50 24.12 19.60
CA LEU A 146 34.75 25.00 20.49
C LEU A 146 35.63 25.34 21.71
N ALA A 147 36.29 26.50 21.65
CA ALA A 147 36.92 27.11 22.79
C ALA A 147 35.83 27.69 23.71
N LEU A 148 36.01 27.44 25.01
CA LEU A 148 35.27 28.03 26.12
C LEU A 148 35.01 29.53 25.88
N SER A 149 33.74 29.94 25.84
CA SER A 149 33.42 31.37 25.91
C SER A 149 33.81 31.94 27.28
N PRO A 150 34.42 33.13 27.31
CA PRO A 150 34.77 33.83 28.54
C PRO A 150 33.53 34.41 29.22
N ALA A 151 33.62 34.53 30.54
CA ALA A 151 32.58 35.05 31.43
C ALA A 151 32.03 36.42 30.98
N PRO A 152 30.72 36.69 31.21
CA PRO A 152 30.14 37.99 30.91
C PRO A 152 30.76 39.11 31.76
N PRO A 153 30.82 40.35 31.23
CA PRO A 153 31.44 41.47 31.91
C PRO A 153 30.67 41.81 33.20
N ARG A 154 31.45 42.07 34.25
CA ARG A 154 30.99 42.57 35.55
C ARG A 154 30.08 43.77 35.35
N SER A 155 28.86 43.68 35.89
CA SER A 155 28.00 44.83 36.08
C SER A 155 28.69 45.84 37.01
N PRO A 156 28.44 47.15 36.82
CA PRO A 156 29.02 48.17 37.67
C PRO A 156 28.52 47.99 39.10
N THR A 157 29.47 48.08 40.02
CA THR A 157 29.29 48.17 41.47
C THR A 157 28.10 49.07 41.83
N PRO A 158 27.24 48.67 42.79
CA PRO A 158 26.22 49.57 43.33
C PRO A 158 26.91 50.74 44.07
N PRO A 159 26.25 51.91 44.15
CA PRO A 159 26.83 53.05 44.84
C PRO A 159 27.09 52.69 46.31
N CYS A 160 28.30 52.99 46.76
CA CYS A 160 28.67 52.96 48.17
C CYS A 160 27.76 53.95 48.91
N PHE A 161 26.84 53.42 49.71
CA PHE A 161 26.13 54.24 50.69
C PHE A 161 27.13 54.67 51.77
N PRO A 162 27.06 55.91 52.27
CA PRO A 162 27.89 56.32 53.41
C PRO A 162 27.57 55.39 54.57
N ASN A 163 28.61 54.88 55.24
CA ASN A 163 28.48 54.23 56.55
C ASN A 163 27.83 55.21 57.53
N GLN A 164 26.49 55.20 57.57
CA GLN A 164 25.78 55.54 58.79
C GLN A 164 25.75 54.26 59.60
N THR A 165 26.58 54.24 60.64
CA THR A 165 26.41 53.36 61.79
C THR A 165 25.01 53.59 62.35
N LEU A 166 24.03 52.88 61.81
CA LEU A 166 22.73 52.73 62.44
C LEU A 166 22.85 51.53 63.36
N ASP A 167 22.55 51.79 64.62
CA ASP A 167 22.56 50.86 65.73
C ASP A 167 22.08 49.47 65.34
N ASN A 168 22.89 48.50 65.74
CA ASN A 168 22.70 47.07 65.52
C ASN A 168 21.62 46.49 66.46
N SER A 169 20.49 47.20 66.62
CA SER A 169 19.44 46.83 67.58
C SER A 169 18.06 46.60 66.96
N ALA A 170 17.96 46.50 65.64
CA ALA A 170 16.73 46.12 64.95
C ALA A 170 16.98 45.21 63.73
N ALA A 171 17.93 44.28 63.82
CA ALA A 171 17.88 43.06 63.01
C ALA A 171 16.73 42.17 63.54
N SER A 172 15.52 42.71 63.48
CA SER A 172 14.29 41.94 63.61
C SER A 172 14.35 40.93 62.49
N SER A 173 14.66 39.70 62.86
CA SER A 173 14.60 38.53 62.01
C SER A 173 13.43 38.64 61.05
N PHE A 174 13.70 38.84 59.76
CA PHE A 174 12.74 38.48 58.70
C PHE A 174 12.70 36.94 58.63
N HIS A 175 12.40 36.33 59.77
CA HIS A 175 11.97 34.97 59.85
C HIS A 175 10.57 34.99 59.26
N PHE A 176 10.45 34.54 58.02
CA PHE A 176 9.18 34.11 57.48
C PHE A 176 9.01 32.67 57.96
N PRO A 177 8.37 32.42 59.12
CA PRO A 177 8.30 31.09 59.74
C PRO A 177 7.71 30.02 58.83
N ASP A 178 7.05 30.44 57.75
CA ASP A 178 6.42 29.57 56.77
C ASP A 178 7.07 29.62 55.38
N PHE A 179 8.04 30.51 55.12
CA PHE A 179 8.75 30.53 53.84
C PHE A 179 9.59 29.27 53.67
N GLU A 180 10.39 28.92 54.69
CA GLU A 180 11.17 27.69 54.68
C GLU A 180 10.28 26.47 54.53
N LYS A 181 9.16 26.41 55.26
CA LYS A 181 8.18 25.32 55.13
C LYS A 181 7.57 25.25 53.72
N ARG A 182 7.24 26.40 53.12
CA ARG A 182 6.68 26.47 51.76
C ARG A 182 7.70 26.06 50.71
N VAL A 183 8.95 26.50 50.84
CA VAL A 183 10.05 26.09 49.95
C VAL A 183 10.32 24.60 50.09
N ILE A 184 10.41 24.08 51.31
CA ILE A 184 10.60 22.64 51.56
C ILE A 184 9.42 21.86 50.97
N SER A 185 8.17 22.31 51.17
CA SER A 185 6.98 21.68 50.60
C SER A 185 7.04 21.64 49.07
N MET A 186 7.38 22.76 48.41
CA MET A 186 7.52 22.80 46.95
C MET A 186 8.66 21.91 46.46
N LEU A 187 9.80 21.86 47.16
CA LEU A 187 10.91 20.97 46.82
C LEU A 187 10.53 19.49 46.97
N THR A 188 9.75 19.15 48.00
CA THR A 188 9.24 17.78 48.18
C THR A 188 8.23 17.41 47.09
N GLU A 189 7.39 18.35 46.65
CA GLU A 189 6.43 18.16 45.57
C GLU A 189 7.14 17.99 44.22
N ILE A 190 8.08 18.87 43.89
CA ILE A 190 8.93 18.75 42.69
C ILE A 190 9.69 17.43 42.69
N LYS A 191 10.24 17.02 43.84
CA LYS A 191 10.96 15.74 43.95
C LYS A 191 10.02 14.56 43.71
N ALA A 192 8.80 14.60 44.25
CA ALA A 192 7.79 13.56 44.02
C ALA A 192 7.40 13.50 42.53
N GLU A 193 7.19 14.65 41.89
CA GLU A 193 6.85 14.74 40.47
C GLU A 193 7.98 14.22 39.57
N VAL A 194 9.24 14.52 39.90
CA VAL A 194 10.40 13.98 39.18
C VAL A 194 10.52 12.46 39.34
N GLN A 195 10.25 11.91 40.52
CA GLN A 195 10.23 10.44 40.71
C GLN A 195 9.09 9.80 39.91
N HIS A 196 7.91 10.41 39.93
CA HIS A 196 6.78 9.93 39.13
C HIS A 196 7.11 9.94 37.62
N ASN A 197 7.70 11.04 37.13
CA ASN A 197 8.15 11.14 35.74
C ASN A 197 9.21 10.08 35.42
N LYS A 198 10.15 9.82 36.33
CA LYS A 198 11.15 8.75 36.19
C LYS A 198 10.50 7.37 36.08
N GLU A 199 9.52 7.07 36.93
CA GLU A 199 8.77 5.81 36.88
C GLU A 199 7.99 5.66 35.58
N LEU A 200 7.30 6.72 35.14
CA LEU A 200 6.57 6.73 33.88
C LEU A 200 7.50 6.49 32.68
N LEU A 201 8.66 7.16 32.64
CA LEU A 201 9.67 6.95 31.61
C LEU A 201 10.23 5.53 31.64
N LYS A 202 10.44 4.95 32.83
CA LYS A 202 10.88 3.57 32.97
C LYS A 202 9.85 2.59 32.37
N THR A 203 8.57 2.75 32.70
CA THR A 203 7.49 1.90 32.16
C THR A 203 7.35 2.06 30.64
N LEU A 204 7.46 3.26 30.10
CA LEU A 204 7.43 3.50 28.65
C LEU A 204 8.64 2.89 27.94
N THR A 205 9.81 2.92 28.58
CA THR A 205 11.04 2.33 28.04
C THR A 205 10.94 0.80 28.07
N GLU A 206 10.47 0.21 29.17
CA GLU A 206 10.22 -1.24 29.27
C GLU A 206 9.15 -1.72 28.28
N ALA A 207 8.16 -0.89 27.96
CA ALA A 207 7.15 -1.20 26.94
C ALA A 207 7.72 -1.20 25.51
N ASN A 208 8.79 -0.44 25.25
CA ASN A 208 9.38 -0.25 23.93
C ASN A 208 10.69 -1.03 23.71
N VAL A 209 11.41 -1.40 24.76
CA VAL A 209 12.63 -2.19 24.69
C VAL A 209 12.28 -3.65 24.93
N LEU A 210 12.17 -4.41 23.85
CA LEU A 210 12.36 -5.87 23.94
C LEU A 210 13.83 -6.08 24.37
N PRO A 211 14.11 -6.94 25.37
CA PRO A 211 15.48 -7.21 25.76
C PRO A 211 16.26 -7.64 24.53
N GLU A 212 17.32 -6.90 24.20
CA GLU A 212 18.40 -7.34 23.32
C GLU A 212 19.04 -8.55 23.99
N SER A 213 18.42 -9.72 23.81
CA SER A 213 19.10 -10.98 24.03
C SER A 213 19.75 -11.37 22.70
N GLU A 214 21.01 -11.79 22.75
CA GLU A 214 21.78 -12.34 21.63
C GLU A 214 21.15 -13.63 21.03
N GLU A 215 19.93 -13.99 21.44
CA GLU A 215 19.17 -15.20 21.09
C GLU A 215 18.14 -15.01 19.97
N ASP A 216 18.18 -13.90 19.23
CA ASP A 216 17.27 -13.65 18.09
C ASP A 216 17.79 -14.18 16.76
N ASP A 217 18.85 -15.00 16.78
CA ASP A 217 19.51 -15.56 15.60
C ASP A 217 18.56 -16.37 14.70
N TRP A 218 17.52 -16.98 15.27
CA TRP A 218 16.50 -17.70 14.48
C TRP A 218 15.71 -16.79 13.51
N LEU A 219 15.67 -15.46 13.73
CA LEU A 219 15.06 -14.51 12.79
C LEU A 219 15.91 -14.32 11.51
N ASN A 220 17.13 -14.84 11.47
CA ASN A 220 18.00 -14.84 10.30
C ASN A 220 17.78 -16.07 9.40
N GLU A 221 17.04 -17.09 9.86
CA GLU A 221 16.77 -18.33 9.10
C GLU A 221 15.73 -18.14 7.97
N PHE A 222 15.16 -16.95 7.87
CA PHE A 222 14.22 -16.56 6.82
C PHE A 222 14.95 -16.26 5.49
N PRO A 223 14.36 -16.60 4.33
CA PRO A 223 13.05 -17.19 4.13
C PRO A 223 13.02 -18.72 4.28
N LEU A 224 11.93 -19.24 4.85
CA LEU A 224 11.72 -20.68 5.01
C LEU A 224 11.59 -21.40 3.66
N LYS A 225 12.25 -22.56 3.54
CA LYS A 225 12.32 -23.35 2.31
C LYS A 225 11.57 -24.68 2.40
N SER A 226 11.28 -25.17 3.60
CA SER A 226 10.63 -26.46 3.83
C SER A 226 9.29 -26.33 4.57
N LEU A 227 8.41 -27.32 4.38
CA LEU A 227 7.16 -27.43 5.14
C LEU A 227 7.40 -27.74 6.63
N GLU A 228 8.50 -28.42 6.93
CA GLU A 228 8.95 -28.70 8.30
C GLU A 228 9.27 -27.39 9.03
N GLY A 229 10.03 -26.49 8.40
CA GLY A 229 10.35 -25.19 9.00
C GLY A 229 9.11 -24.35 9.33
N ILE A 230 8.06 -24.40 8.49
CA ILE A 230 6.78 -23.75 8.79
C ILE A 230 6.09 -24.40 9.99
N THR A 231 6.15 -25.72 10.10
CA THR A 231 5.50 -26.46 11.20
C THR A 231 6.20 -26.16 12.52
N SER A 232 7.53 -26.19 12.55
CA SER A 232 8.34 -25.83 13.72
C SER A 232 8.14 -24.36 14.12
N LEU A 233 8.05 -23.46 13.14
CA LEU A 233 7.76 -22.05 13.40
C LEU A 233 6.36 -21.87 14.01
N GLU A 234 5.33 -22.51 13.45
CA GLU A 234 3.96 -22.43 13.97
C GLU A 234 3.86 -22.98 15.40
N GLU A 235 4.55 -24.06 15.71
CA GLU A 235 4.63 -24.61 17.07
C GLU A 235 5.31 -23.65 18.04
N LYS A 236 6.46 -23.07 17.65
CA LYS A 236 7.16 -22.04 18.44
C LYS A 236 6.27 -20.83 18.69
N LEU A 237 5.59 -20.32 17.65
CA LEU A 237 4.68 -19.19 17.76
C LEU A 237 3.44 -19.51 18.59
N LYS A 238 2.97 -20.75 18.61
CA LYS A 238 1.85 -21.16 19.47
C LYS A 238 2.25 -21.08 20.94
N ASN A 239 3.42 -21.62 21.28
CA ASN A 239 3.87 -21.78 22.66
C ASN A 239 4.46 -20.49 23.26
N ASP A 240 5.17 -19.68 22.46
CA ASP A 240 5.88 -18.50 22.96
C ASP A 240 5.27 -17.18 22.47
N THR A 241 4.74 -16.40 23.42
CA THR A 241 4.23 -15.05 23.15
C THR A 241 5.34 -14.04 22.87
N GLY A 242 6.55 -14.24 23.42
CA GLY A 242 7.73 -13.41 23.15
C GLY A 242 8.14 -13.49 21.69
N SER A 243 8.33 -14.70 21.17
CA SER A 243 8.61 -14.97 19.75
C SER A 243 7.56 -14.36 18.81
N ARG A 244 6.27 -14.39 19.18
CA ARG A 244 5.22 -13.69 18.41
C ARG A 244 5.46 -12.18 18.33
N LYS A 245 5.75 -11.54 19.46
CA LYS A 245 6.00 -10.09 19.51
C LYS A 245 7.24 -9.72 18.69
N LYS A 246 8.32 -10.49 18.83
CA LYS A 246 9.58 -10.33 18.10
C LYS A 246 9.40 -10.47 16.60
N LEU A 247 8.71 -11.53 16.14
CA LEU A 247 8.42 -11.71 14.72
C LEU A 247 7.56 -10.56 14.16
N VAL A 248 6.50 -10.16 14.86
CA VAL A 248 5.67 -9.01 14.42
C VAL A 248 6.50 -7.72 14.35
N GLN A 249 7.41 -7.48 15.29
CA GLN A 249 8.32 -6.33 15.23
C GLN A 249 9.20 -6.39 13.98
N LYS A 250 9.87 -7.54 13.73
CA LYS A 250 10.70 -7.72 12.53
C LYS A 250 9.90 -7.51 11.24
N LEU A 251 8.70 -8.09 11.14
CA LEU A 251 7.83 -7.94 9.98
C LEU A 251 7.37 -6.49 9.78
N SER A 252 7.09 -5.77 10.87
CA SER A 252 6.69 -4.36 10.79
C SER A 252 7.78 -3.44 10.24
N MET A 253 9.06 -3.84 10.34
CA MET A 253 10.20 -3.07 9.82
C MET A 253 10.42 -3.22 8.30
N ILE A 254 9.84 -4.23 7.64
CA ILE A 254 10.06 -4.50 6.20
C ILE A 254 9.51 -3.35 5.31
N GLY A 255 8.44 -2.69 5.76
CA GLY A 255 7.82 -1.55 5.11
C GLY A 255 7.21 -1.86 3.74
N GLY A 256 7.04 -0.81 2.92
CA GLY A 256 6.47 -0.85 1.57
C GLY A 256 5.80 0.47 1.22
N THR A 257 5.63 0.74 -0.08
CA THR A 257 5.00 1.97 -0.58
C THR A 257 3.47 1.92 -0.51
N ASN A 258 2.90 0.71 -0.52
CA ASN A 258 1.46 0.46 -0.49
C ASN A 258 1.19 -0.90 0.16
N LEU A 259 -0.09 -1.18 0.41
CA LEU A 259 -0.55 -2.43 1.04
C LEU A 259 -0.03 -3.68 0.30
N ASP A 260 -0.19 -3.70 -1.02
CA ASP A 260 0.25 -4.81 -1.86
C ASP A 260 1.76 -5.06 -1.72
N SER A 261 2.57 -4.01 -1.85
CA SER A 261 4.02 -4.08 -1.71
C SER A 261 4.42 -4.56 -0.32
N SER A 262 3.81 -4.03 0.74
CA SER A 262 4.09 -4.44 2.11
C SER A 262 3.76 -5.92 2.36
N VAL A 263 2.57 -6.38 1.99
CA VAL A 263 2.17 -7.79 2.14
C VAL A 263 3.12 -8.70 1.36
N ARG A 264 3.43 -8.36 0.10
CA ARG A 264 4.29 -9.18 -0.77
C ARG A 264 5.72 -9.25 -0.26
N ARG A 265 6.26 -8.15 0.26
CA ARG A 265 7.61 -8.11 0.86
C ARG A 265 7.66 -8.94 2.15
N ILE A 266 6.65 -8.84 3.00
CA ILE A 266 6.51 -9.67 4.21
C ILE A 266 6.44 -11.17 3.84
N LEU A 267 5.62 -11.56 2.87
CA LEU A 267 5.51 -12.95 2.44
C LEU A 267 6.82 -13.49 1.85
N SER A 268 7.52 -12.69 1.04
CA SER A 268 8.82 -13.05 0.48
C SER A 268 9.92 -13.17 1.53
N PHE A 269 9.81 -12.43 2.65
CA PHE A 269 10.68 -12.61 3.81
C PHE A 269 10.34 -13.91 4.54
N LEU A 270 9.06 -14.23 4.74
CA LEU A 270 8.65 -15.41 5.51
C LEU A 270 8.96 -16.74 4.82
N MET A 271 8.74 -16.85 3.51
CA MET A 271 8.93 -18.09 2.79
C MET A 271 9.37 -17.90 1.35
N SER A 272 10.14 -18.88 0.86
CA SER A 272 10.57 -18.93 -0.53
C SER A 272 9.40 -19.14 -1.49
N SER A 273 9.54 -18.69 -2.74
CA SER A 273 8.52 -18.91 -3.77
C SER A 273 8.29 -20.41 -4.05
N ALA A 274 9.33 -21.24 -3.93
CA ALA A 274 9.22 -22.70 -4.05
C ALA A 274 8.30 -23.28 -2.97
N LEU A 275 8.50 -22.91 -1.70
CA LEU A 275 7.65 -23.33 -0.60
C LEU A 275 6.21 -22.81 -0.76
N ALA A 276 6.04 -21.58 -1.23
CA ALA A 276 4.73 -20.97 -1.44
C ALA A 276 3.84 -21.76 -2.43
N THR A 277 4.43 -22.49 -3.38
CA THR A 277 3.65 -23.35 -4.32
C THR A 277 2.91 -24.50 -3.61
N LYS A 278 3.38 -24.91 -2.43
CA LYS A 278 2.79 -25.95 -1.59
C LYS A 278 1.63 -25.44 -0.72
N PHE A 279 1.27 -24.17 -0.83
CA PHE A 279 0.14 -23.57 -0.12
C PHE A 279 -0.91 -23.03 -1.07
N ASN A 280 -2.15 -23.01 -0.59
CA ASN A 280 -3.18 -22.11 -1.10
C ASN A 280 -4.03 -21.61 0.08
N TRP A 281 -4.98 -20.72 -0.16
CA TRP A 281 -5.73 -20.12 0.95
C TRP A 281 -6.48 -21.16 1.80
N LEU A 282 -7.24 -22.08 1.16
CA LEU A 282 -8.11 -23.04 1.84
C LEU A 282 -7.57 -24.48 1.91
N GLY A 283 -6.41 -24.76 1.30
CA GLY A 283 -5.87 -26.10 1.10
C GLY A 283 -6.64 -26.97 0.09
N ARG A 284 -7.45 -26.37 -0.80
CA ARG A 284 -8.31 -27.13 -1.74
C ARG A 284 -7.64 -27.37 -3.10
N GLY A 285 -8.04 -28.42 -3.81
CA GLY A 285 -7.71 -28.67 -5.23
C GLY A 285 -6.48 -29.55 -5.51
N SER A 286 -5.66 -29.87 -4.52
CA SER A 286 -4.58 -30.87 -4.61
C SER A 286 -4.26 -31.36 -3.21
N ALA A 287 -4.13 -32.68 -3.02
CA ALA A 287 -3.89 -33.29 -1.71
C ALA A 287 -2.58 -32.80 -1.05
N GLU A 288 -1.63 -32.31 -1.85
CA GLU A 288 -0.35 -31.81 -1.34
C GLU A 288 -0.42 -30.39 -0.79
N LYS A 289 -1.45 -29.60 -1.13
CA LYS A 289 -1.49 -28.17 -0.81
C LYS A 289 -2.09 -27.93 0.57
N LYS A 290 -1.31 -27.34 1.48
CA LYS A 290 -1.77 -26.96 2.82
C LYS A 290 -2.55 -25.63 2.80
N ALA A 291 -3.48 -25.48 3.73
CA ALA A 291 -4.25 -24.26 3.92
C ALA A 291 -3.41 -23.19 4.62
N PHE A 292 -3.24 -22.03 3.98
CA PHE A 292 -2.58 -20.90 4.61
C PHE A 292 -3.50 -20.20 5.62
N SER A 293 -4.83 -20.26 5.43
CA SER A 293 -5.81 -19.61 6.31
C SER A 293 -5.87 -20.20 7.72
N THR A 294 -5.25 -21.36 7.96
CA THR A 294 -5.20 -21.99 9.29
C THR A 294 -3.94 -21.63 10.06
N LEU A 295 -2.93 -21.06 9.39
CA LEU A 295 -1.66 -20.70 9.98
C LEU A 295 -1.79 -19.43 10.83
N LEU A 296 -1.06 -19.38 11.95
CA LEU A 296 -0.95 -18.17 12.78
C LEU A 296 -0.26 -17.04 12.02
N LEU A 297 0.60 -17.38 11.06
CA LEU A 297 1.27 -16.40 10.19
C LEU A 297 0.31 -15.39 9.56
N LYS A 298 -0.92 -15.77 9.18
CA LYS A 298 -1.89 -14.82 8.60
C LYS A 298 -2.22 -13.67 9.56
N ASP A 299 -2.35 -13.97 10.85
CA ASP A 299 -2.71 -13.00 11.88
C ASP A 299 -1.50 -12.14 12.25
N LEU A 300 -0.29 -12.71 12.22
CA LEU A 300 0.94 -11.97 12.43
C LEU A 300 1.23 -11.00 11.28
N ILE A 301 1.00 -11.40 10.03
CA ILE A 301 1.12 -10.53 8.86
C ILE A 301 0.15 -9.35 9.00
N PHE A 302 -1.12 -9.62 9.33
CA PHE A 302 -2.09 -8.56 9.55
C PHE A 302 -1.65 -7.60 10.67
N ARG A 303 -1.23 -8.13 11.83
CA ARG A 303 -0.73 -7.29 12.95
C ARG A 303 0.47 -6.44 12.56
N ALA A 304 1.39 -6.97 11.75
CA ALA A 304 2.56 -6.22 11.28
C ALA A 304 2.15 -5.06 10.36
N ILE A 305 1.19 -5.29 9.45
CA ILE A 305 0.66 -4.28 8.53
C ILE A 305 -0.09 -3.18 9.29
N SER A 306 -0.88 -3.55 10.29
CA SER A 306 -1.63 -2.57 11.10
C SER A 306 -0.75 -1.69 11.98
N ARG A 307 0.51 -2.08 12.21
CA ARG A 307 1.52 -1.25 12.92
C ARG A 307 2.17 -0.20 12.02
N ASN A 308 2.17 -0.42 10.70
CA ASN A 308 2.77 0.54 9.78
C ASN A 308 1.80 1.72 9.54
N PRO A 309 2.22 2.97 9.79
CA PRO A 309 1.37 4.15 9.59
C PRO A 309 0.75 4.26 8.19
N LEU A 310 1.47 3.82 7.14
CA LEU A 310 1.01 3.92 5.76
C LEU A 310 -0.11 2.93 5.41
N THR A 311 -0.25 1.84 6.17
CA THR A 311 -1.20 0.76 5.88
C THR A 311 -2.19 0.51 7.03
N LYS A 312 -2.25 1.42 8.01
CA LYS A 312 -3.07 1.26 9.23
C LYS A 312 -4.57 1.13 8.96
N THR A 313 -5.07 1.68 7.86
CA THR A 313 -6.49 1.63 7.47
C THR A 313 -6.86 0.33 6.75
N ALA A 314 -5.89 -0.54 6.45
CA ALA A 314 -6.14 -1.78 5.72
C ALA A 314 -7.01 -2.73 6.53
N THR A 315 -8.08 -3.21 5.92
CA THR A 315 -8.94 -4.25 6.48
C THR A 315 -8.29 -5.63 6.33
N GLN A 316 -8.70 -6.57 7.19
CA GLN A 316 -8.25 -7.95 7.08
C GLN A 316 -8.58 -8.54 5.70
N SER A 317 -9.77 -8.25 5.16
CA SER A 317 -10.20 -8.73 3.83
C SER A 317 -9.26 -8.29 2.71
N GLN A 318 -8.78 -7.03 2.75
CA GLN A 318 -7.82 -6.52 1.75
C GLN A 318 -6.48 -7.24 1.87
N VAL A 319 -5.96 -7.42 3.09
CA VAL A 319 -4.71 -8.17 3.32
C VAL A 319 -4.84 -9.62 2.81
N GLU A 320 -5.94 -10.28 3.11
CA GLU A 320 -6.22 -11.64 2.64
C GLU A 320 -6.28 -11.73 1.12
N ALA A 321 -6.89 -10.74 0.45
CA ALA A 321 -6.98 -10.71 -1.01
C ALA A 321 -5.57 -10.69 -1.64
N VAL A 322 -4.65 -9.90 -1.08
CA VAL A 322 -3.26 -9.84 -1.55
C VAL A 322 -2.53 -11.16 -1.27
N ILE A 323 -2.71 -11.76 -0.09
CA ILE A 323 -2.10 -13.07 0.23
C ILE A 323 -2.60 -14.15 -0.74
N LYS A 324 -3.92 -14.19 -1.00
CA LYS A 324 -4.54 -15.13 -1.97
C LYS A 324 -3.91 -14.97 -3.36
N LEU A 325 -3.79 -13.75 -3.83
CA LEU A 325 -3.20 -13.45 -5.15
C LEU A 325 -1.71 -13.82 -5.19
N TRP A 326 -0.96 -13.51 -4.13
CA TRP A 326 0.45 -13.85 -4.04
C TRP A 326 0.67 -15.36 -4.04
N LEU A 327 -0.11 -16.15 -3.30
CA LEU A 327 -0.03 -17.61 -3.31
C LEU A 327 -0.43 -18.21 -4.67
N LYS A 328 -1.47 -17.66 -5.31
CA LYS A 328 -1.92 -18.09 -6.65
C LYS A 328 -0.79 -18.02 -7.68
N HIS A 329 -0.03 -16.93 -7.66
CA HIS A 329 1.08 -16.70 -8.60
C HIS A 329 2.44 -17.23 -8.11
N ALA A 330 2.47 -18.08 -7.10
CA ALA A 330 3.74 -18.61 -6.58
C ALA A 330 4.52 -19.43 -7.63
N ALA A 331 3.83 -20.26 -8.41
CA ALA A 331 4.47 -21.08 -9.45
C ALA A 331 5.04 -20.23 -10.60
N ASP A 332 4.39 -19.10 -10.93
CA ASP A 332 4.91 -18.21 -11.98
C ASP A 332 6.21 -17.53 -11.53
N ARG A 333 6.35 -17.20 -10.23
CA ARG A 333 7.57 -16.61 -9.65
C ARG A 333 8.76 -17.56 -9.65
N THR A 334 8.55 -18.88 -9.61
CA THR A 334 9.64 -19.87 -9.62
C THR A 334 10.15 -20.19 -11.03
N GLY A 335 9.61 -19.54 -12.08
CA GLY A 335 10.06 -19.77 -13.45
C GLY A 335 9.22 -20.79 -14.23
N ALA A 336 8.14 -21.33 -13.67
CA ALA A 336 7.30 -22.35 -14.34
C ALA A 336 6.68 -21.88 -15.68
N ARG A 337 6.66 -20.56 -15.95
CA ARG A 337 6.30 -20.03 -17.27
C ARG A 337 7.41 -20.25 -18.31
N LYS A 338 8.68 -20.08 -17.92
CA LYS A 338 9.85 -20.35 -18.77
C LYS A 338 9.97 -21.84 -19.04
N ASP A 339 9.72 -22.69 -18.05
CA ASP A 339 9.77 -24.15 -18.21
C ASP A 339 8.67 -24.66 -19.14
N ARG A 340 7.44 -24.12 -19.03
CA ARG A 340 6.33 -24.43 -19.96
C ARG A 340 6.58 -23.94 -21.39
N GLN A 341 7.31 -22.84 -21.55
CA GLN A 341 7.71 -22.32 -22.86
C GLN A 341 8.84 -23.15 -23.48
N ALA A 342 9.79 -23.64 -22.66
CA ALA A 342 10.90 -24.48 -23.10
C ALA A 342 10.48 -25.92 -23.42
N GLN A 343 9.37 -26.41 -22.85
CA GLN A 343 8.83 -27.76 -23.08
C GLN A 343 7.80 -27.86 -24.21
N GLN A 344 7.55 -26.80 -24.98
CA GLN A 344 6.83 -26.94 -26.24
C GLN A 344 7.80 -27.52 -27.28
N PRO A 345 7.67 -28.80 -27.69
CA PRO A 345 8.48 -29.31 -28.79
C PRO A 345 8.15 -28.51 -30.03
N ASP A 346 9.18 -28.04 -30.74
CA ASP A 346 9.04 -27.57 -32.12
C ASP A 346 8.25 -28.64 -32.88
N CYS A 347 7.01 -28.34 -33.25
CA CYS A 347 6.32 -29.12 -34.26
C CYS A 347 7.09 -28.89 -35.56
N GLN A 348 8.12 -29.70 -35.78
CA GLN A 348 8.75 -29.87 -37.09
C GLN A 348 7.64 -30.34 -38.03
N LEU A 349 7.28 -29.45 -38.94
CA LEU A 349 6.44 -29.74 -40.09
C LEU A 349 7.35 -30.48 -41.08
N ASP A 350 7.23 -31.80 -41.12
CA ASP A 350 7.70 -32.64 -42.24
C ASP A 350 6.79 -32.46 -43.47
#